data_AF-A0A382XJI9-F1
#
_entry.id   AF-A0A382XJI9-F1
#
_cell.length_a   1.000
_cell.length_b   1.000
_cell.length_c   1.000
_cell.angle_alpha   90.00
_cell.angle_beta   90.00
_cell.angle_gamma   90.00
#
_symmetry.space_group_name_H-M   'P 1'
#
loop_
_entity.id
_entity.type
_entity.pdbx_description
1 polymer ?
#
loop_
_entity_poly.entity_id
_entity_poly.type
_entity_poly.pdbx_seq_one_letter_code
_entity_poly.pdbx_strand_id
1 'polypeptide(L)'
;ELLYVAKQQALALLESGFKPPLDTTFKVVGKAGYANIMAQVANLYEGHFMSDHDNIIITRLAKVITASKVEENTVVNSQMILDLEKKYFIELLGTQKTQDRIEYMLKNSKPLRN
;
A
#
# COMPACT_ATOMS: atom_id res chain seq x y z
N GLU A 1 -16.15 10.96 -25.60
CA GLU A 1 -15.25 10.15 -26.47
C GLU A 1 -14.36 9.18 -25.68
N LEU A 2 -13.69 9.62 -24.60
CA LEU A 2 -12.78 8.76 -23.81
C LEU A 2 -13.40 7.44 -23.31
N LEU A 3 -14.64 7.48 -22.80
CA LEU A 3 -15.33 6.29 -22.29
C LEU A 3 -15.65 5.28 -23.41
N TYR A 4 -16.02 5.78 -24.59
CA TYR A 4 -16.30 4.93 -25.75
C TYR A 4 -15.03 4.21 -26.20
N VAL A 5 -13.91 4.94 -26.31
CA VAL A 5 -12.60 4.37 -26.67
C VAL A 5 -12.15 3.34 -25.63
N ALA A 6 -12.23 3.66 -24.33
CA ALA A 6 -11.88 2.73 -23.27
C ALA A 6 -12.71 1.43 -23.30
N LYS A 7 -14.01 1.55 -23.59
CA LYS A 7 -14.90 0.38 -23.74
C LYS A 7 -14.50 -0.47 -24.94
N GLN A 8 -14.25 0.14 -26.10
CA GLN A 8 -13.82 -0.59 -27.29
C GLN A 8 -12.48 -1.30 -27.07
N GLN A 9 -11.56 -0.67 -26.34
CA GLN A 9 -10.27 -1.27 -26.00
C GLN A 9 -10.40 -2.46 -25.05
N ALA A 10 -11.29 -2.37 -24.05
CA ALA A 10 -11.58 -3.49 -23.16
C ALA A 10 -12.22 -4.66 -23.90
N LEU A 11 -13.13 -4.40 -24.84
CA LEU A 11 -13.74 -5.42 -25.71
C LEU A 11 -12.69 -6.07 -26.61
N ALA A 12 -11.81 -5.29 -27.24
CA ALA A 12 -10.73 -5.81 -28.07
C ALA A 12 -9.75 -6.70 -27.28
N LEU A 13 -9.45 -6.36 -26.02
CA LEU A 13 -8.67 -7.22 -25.13
C LEU A 13 -9.40 -8.54 -24.85
N LEU A 14 -10.70 -8.50 -24.59
CA LEU A 14 -11.50 -9.71 -24.38
C LEU A 14 -11.54 -10.59 -25.64
N GLU A 15 -11.79 -10.01 -26.81
CA GLU A 15 -11.88 -10.71 -28.11
C GLU A 15 -10.53 -11.31 -28.55
N SER A 16 -9.42 -10.65 -28.22
CA SER A 16 -8.07 -11.18 -28.46
C SER A 16 -7.67 -12.32 -27.51
N GLY A 17 -8.56 -12.72 -26.59
CA GLY A 17 -8.33 -13.81 -25.65
C GLY A 17 -7.38 -13.43 -24.52
N PHE A 18 -7.36 -12.15 -24.12
CA PHE A 18 -6.54 -11.67 -23.01
C PHE A 18 -6.79 -12.52 -21.76
N LYS A 19 -5.70 -13.09 -21.23
CA LYS A 19 -5.69 -13.73 -19.92
C LYS A 19 -4.87 -12.86 -18.97
N PRO A 20 -5.37 -12.59 -17.75
CA PRO A 20 -4.57 -11.87 -16.77
C PRO A 20 -3.28 -12.65 -16.49
N PRO A 21 -2.19 -11.95 -16.13
CA PRO A 21 -0.94 -12.59 -15.72
C PRO A 21 -1.22 -13.63 -14.64
N LEU A 22 -0.54 -14.77 -14.74
CA LEU A 22 -0.59 -15.78 -13.69
C LEU A 22 -0.10 -15.18 -12.38
N ASP A 23 -0.75 -15.57 -11.29
CA ASP A 23 -0.41 -15.10 -9.96
C ASP A 23 1.04 -15.49 -9.64
N THR A 24 1.88 -14.48 -9.45
CA THR A 24 3.29 -14.71 -9.18
C THR A 24 3.48 -14.99 -7.70
N THR A 25 4.31 -16.00 -7.41
CA THR A 25 4.69 -16.33 -6.05
C THR A 25 6.11 -15.87 -5.76
N PHE A 26 6.34 -15.38 -4.55
CA PHE A 26 7.65 -14.91 -4.12
C PHE A 26 7.83 -15.09 -2.62
N LYS A 27 9.09 -15.12 -2.19
CA LYS A 27 9.44 -15.21 -0.78
C LYS A 27 9.39 -13.84 -0.13
N VAL A 28 8.87 -13.77 1.09
CA VAL A 28 8.86 -12.54 1.89
C VAL A 28 9.80 -12.64 3.09
N VAL A 29 10.26 -11.48 3.53
CA VAL A 29 11.13 -11.34 4.71
C VAL A 29 10.36 -11.62 6.00
N GLY A 30 9.03 -11.45 6.01
CA GLY A 30 8.19 -11.84 7.14
C GLY A 30 8.48 -11.08 8.44
N LYS A 31 8.43 -11.79 9.58
CA LYS A 31 8.55 -11.24 10.94
C LYS A 31 9.83 -10.44 11.17
N ALA A 32 11.00 -10.94 10.74
CA ALA A 32 12.26 -10.22 10.93
C ALA A 32 12.27 -8.90 10.16
N GLY A 33 11.75 -8.89 8.93
CA GLY A 33 11.61 -7.67 8.14
C GLY A 33 10.73 -6.65 8.85
N TYR A 34 9.60 -7.09 9.41
CA TYR A 34 8.71 -6.23 10.18
C TYR A 34 9.40 -5.65 11.41
N ALA A 35 10.11 -6.48 12.18
CA ALA A 35 10.82 -6.03 13.38
C ALA A 35 11.90 -4.97 13.04
N ASN A 36 12.67 -5.18 11.98
CA ASN A 36 13.67 -4.24 11.52
C ASN A 36 13.07 -2.89 11.08
N ILE A 37 11.90 -2.91 10.42
CA ILE A 37 11.19 -1.68 10.05
C ILE A 37 10.72 -0.95 11.32
N MET A 38 10.11 -1.67 12.26
CA MET A 38 9.59 -1.05 13.48
C MET A 38 10.69 -0.48 14.38
N ALA A 39 11.88 -1.08 14.39
CA ALA A 39 13.04 -0.52 15.08
C ALA A 39 13.43 0.85 14.51
N GLN A 40 13.43 1.00 13.18
CA GLN A 40 13.68 2.30 12.53
C GLN A 40 12.56 3.31 12.78
N VAL A 41 11.30 2.85 12.78
CA VAL A 41 10.15 3.69 13.13
C VAL A 41 10.27 4.23 14.56
N ALA A 42 10.66 3.38 15.52
CA ALA A 42 10.87 3.80 16.90
C ALA A 42 11.94 4.90 16.99
N ASN A 43 13.09 4.72 16.34
CA ASN A 43 14.15 5.72 16.32
C ASN A 43 13.69 7.07 15.72
N LEU A 44 12.94 7.03 14.61
CA LEU A 44 12.42 8.24 13.97
C LEU A 44 11.34 8.93 14.79
N TYR A 45 10.52 8.14 15.48
CA TYR A 45 9.46 8.64 16.34
C TYR A 45 10.03 9.31 17.60
N GLU A 46 10.96 8.66 18.29
CA GLU A 46 11.66 9.23 19.45
C GLU A 46 12.52 10.44 19.06
N GLY A 47 13.13 10.42 17.87
CA GLY A 47 13.86 11.56 17.33
C GLY A 47 12.97 12.74 16.90
N HIS A 48 11.64 12.67 17.08
CA HIS A 48 10.67 13.68 16.63
C HIS A 48 10.73 13.99 15.13
N PHE A 49 11.25 13.05 14.33
CA PHE A 49 11.28 13.16 12.87
C PHE A 49 10.01 12.64 12.20
N MET A 50 9.04 12.17 12.97
CA MET A 50 7.82 11.51 12.50
C MET A 50 6.59 11.98 13.30
N SER A 51 5.47 12.26 12.62
CA SER A 51 4.21 12.50 13.31
C SER A 51 3.54 11.19 13.75
N ASP A 52 2.58 11.26 14.67
CA ASP A 52 1.78 10.09 15.06
C ASP A 52 1.09 9.44 13.85
N HIS A 53 0.65 10.26 12.89
CA HIS A 53 -0.02 9.74 11.69
C HIS A 53 0.96 9.06 10.73
N ASP A 54 2.17 9.59 10.60
CA ASP A 54 3.23 8.94 9.82
C ASP A 54 3.56 7.55 10.41
N ASN A 55 3.61 7.42 11.74
CA ASN A 55 3.83 6.13 12.41
C ASN A 55 2.69 5.14 12.10
N ILE A 56 1.44 5.61 12.15
CA ILE A 56 0.26 4.80 11.80
C ILE A 56 0.32 4.31 10.34
N ILE A 57 0.69 5.19 9.41
CA ILE A 57 0.82 4.86 7.98
C ILE A 57 1.92 3.81 7.78
N ILE A 58 3.13 4.07 8.31
CA ILE A 58 4.29 3.19 8.12
C ILE A 58 4.06 1.83 8.78
N THR A 59 3.41 1.78 9.94
CA THR A 59 3.07 0.51 10.60
C THR A 59 2.16 -0.36 9.72
N ARG A 60 1.18 0.23 9.03
CA ARG A 60 0.32 -0.50 8.09
C ARG A 60 1.09 -0.93 6.84
N LEU A 61 1.89 -0.04 6.27
CA LEU A 61 2.75 -0.36 5.12
C LEU A 61 3.72 -1.50 5.43
N ALA A 62 4.35 -1.48 6.61
CA ALA A 62 5.24 -2.53 7.09
C ALA A 62 4.55 -3.89 7.13
N LYS A 63 3.26 -3.94 7.52
CA LYS A 63 2.46 -5.18 7.47
C LYS A 63 2.21 -5.62 6.03
N VAL A 64 1.93 -4.72 5.08
CA VAL A 64 1.73 -5.10 3.67
C VAL A 64 2.98 -5.78 3.12
N ILE A 65 4.14 -5.11 3.21
CA ILE A 65 5.39 -5.59 2.59
C ILE A 65 5.98 -6.84 3.27
N THR A 66 5.53 -7.15 4.50
CA THR A 66 5.94 -8.36 5.24
C THR A 66 4.87 -9.44 5.26
N ALA A 67 3.85 -9.32 4.41
CA ALA A 67 2.69 -10.21 4.34
C ALA A 67 2.03 -10.47 5.70
N SER A 68 1.89 -9.41 6.51
CA SER A 68 1.34 -9.42 7.86
C SER A 68 2.11 -10.26 8.87
N LYS A 69 3.45 -10.21 8.80
CA LYS A 69 4.37 -10.89 9.75
C LYS A 69 4.28 -12.41 9.68
N VAL A 70 4.24 -12.98 8.48
CA VAL A 70 4.45 -14.43 8.28
C VAL A 70 5.89 -14.81 8.66
N GLU A 71 6.16 -16.11 8.75
CA GLU A 71 7.52 -16.60 8.97
C GLU A 71 8.47 -16.19 7.83
N GLU A 72 9.75 -16.09 8.15
CA GLU A 72 10.78 -15.77 7.18
C GLU A 72 10.79 -16.78 6.02
N ASN A 73 11.05 -16.30 4.80
CA ASN A 73 11.11 -17.11 3.57
C ASN A 73 9.79 -17.81 3.20
N THR A 74 8.66 -17.45 3.83
CA THR A 74 7.34 -17.92 3.41
C THR A 74 7.09 -17.51 1.97
N VAL A 75 6.63 -18.45 1.15
CA VAL A 75 6.19 -18.18 -0.22
C VAL A 75 4.76 -17.66 -0.16
N VAL A 76 4.57 -16.44 -0.62
CA VAL A 76 3.25 -15.80 -0.72
C VAL A 76 2.92 -15.56 -2.19
N ASN A 77 1.65 -15.32 -2.44
CA ASN A 77 1.10 -15.02 -3.74
C ASN A 77 0.88 -13.48 -3.84
N SER A 78 0.94 -12.93 -5.05
CA SER A 78 0.81 -11.49 -5.31
C SER A 78 -0.56 -10.92 -4.90
N GLN A 79 -1.64 -11.66 -5.14
CA GLN A 79 -3.00 -11.30 -4.71
C GLN A 79 -3.12 -11.12 -3.20
N MET A 80 -2.43 -11.93 -2.39
CA MET A 80 -2.43 -11.78 -0.93
C MET A 80 -1.89 -10.40 -0.50
N ILE A 81 -0.83 -9.92 -1.17
CA ILE A 81 -0.25 -8.60 -0.88
C ILE A 81 -1.19 -7.48 -1.35
N LEU A 82 -1.80 -7.62 -2.53
CA LEU A 82 -2.78 -6.66 -3.05
C LEU A 82 -4.00 -6.55 -2.13
N ASP A 83 -4.47 -7.66 -1.57
CA ASP A 83 -5.60 -7.66 -0.64
C ASP A 83 -5.25 -6.95 0.67
N LEU A 84 -4.03 -7.17 1.19
CA LEU A 84 -3.53 -6.44 2.37
C LEU A 84 -3.37 -4.95 2.08
N GLU A 85 -2.79 -4.59 0.94
CA GLU A 85 -2.63 -3.20 0.50
C GLU A 85 -3.99 -2.51 0.42
N LYS A 86 -4.95 -3.10 -0.30
CA LYS A 86 -6.31 -2.58 -0.45
C LYS A 86 -6.97 -2.37 0.91
N LYS A 87 -6.88 -3.34 1.81
CA LYS A 87 -7.45 -3.23 3.16
C LYS A 87 -6.91 -2.01 3.89
N TYR A 88 -5.59 -1.91 4.02
CA TYR A 88 -4.97 -0.83 4.80
C TYR A 88 -5.10 0.54 4.11
N PHE A 89 -5.10 0.57 2.78
CA PHE A 89 -5.33 1.78 2.01
C PHE A 89 -6.73 2.35 2.28
N ILE A 90 -7.77 1.51 2.23
CA ILE A 90 -9.14 1.94 2.53
C ILE A 90 -9.27 2.38 3.99
N GLU A 91 -8.65 1.65 4.94
CA GLU A 91 -8.61 2.08 6.34
C GLU A 91 -7.97 3.47 6.51
N LEU A 92 -6.84 3.73 5.83
CA LEU A 92 -6.13 5.01 5.91
C LEU A 92 -6.91 6.15 5.26
N LEU A 93 -7.56 5.91 4.13
CA LEU A 93 -8.45 6.89 3.48
C LEU A 93 -9.62 7.30 4.38
N GLY A 94 -10.08 6.40 5.25
CA GLY A 94 -11.13 6.68 6.23
C GLY A 94 -10.69 7.60 7.39
N THR A 95 -9.40 7.93 7.53
CA THR A 95 -8.91 8.77 8.61
C THR A 95 -8.96 10.26 8.26
N GLN A 96 -9.37 11.10 9.21
CA GLN A 96 -9.46 12.55 9.00
C GLN A 96 -8.11 13.14 8.58
N LYS A 97 -7.02 12.74 9.24
CA LYS A 97 -5.67 13.25 8.91
C LYS A 97 -5.26 12.95 7.47
N THR A 98 -5.62 11.78 6.91
CA THR A 98 -5.36 11.47 5.50
C THR A 98 -6.20 12.33 4.57
N GLN A 99 -7.47 12.56 4.90
CA GLN A 99 -8.35 13.43 4.12
C GLN A 99 -7.84 14.87 4.11
N ASP A 100 -7.41 15.39 5.26
CA ASP A 100 -6.81 16.72 5.39
C ASP A 100 -5.54 16.84 4.54
N ARG A 101 -4.69 15.80 4.53
CA ARG A 101 -3.48 15.75 3.69
C ARG A 101 -3.82 15.80 2.20
N ILE A 102 -4.82 15.04 1.77
CA ILE A 102 -5.28 15.03 0.37
C ILE A 102 -5.84 16.40 -0.01
N GLU A 103 -6.74 16.96 0.79
CA GLU A 103 -7.34 18.27 0.55
C GLU A 103 -6.28 19.37 0.50
N TYR A 104 -5.36 19.40 1.46
CA TYR A 104 -4.30 20.39 1.50
C TYR A 104 -3.36 20.26 0.30
N MET A 105 -2.98 19.04 -0.09
CA MET A 105 -2.14 18.81 -1.27
C MET A 105 -2.83 19.30 -2.55
N LEU A 106 -4.12 19.02 -2.72
CA LEU A 106 -4.89 19.47 -3.88
C LEU A 106 -5.03 21.00 -3.94
N LYS A 107 -5.14 21.67 -2.79
CA LYS A 107 -5.30 23.13 -2.73
C LYS A 107 -3.98 23.90 -2.81
N ASN A 108 -2.92 23.38 -2.20
CA ASN A 108 -1.66 24.11 -1.97
C ASN A 108 -0.49 23.56 -2.77
N SER A 109 -0.66 22.43 -3.46
CA SER A 109 0.41 21.71 -4.18
C SER A 109 1.62 21.37 -3.32
N LYS A 110 1.44 21.30 -2.00
CA LYS A 110 2.47 20.99 -0.99
C LYS A 110 1.92 19.98 0.01
N PRO A 111 2.76 19.09 0.55
CA PRO A 111 2.32 18.12 1.54
C PRO A 111 2.00 18.79 2.88
N LEU A 112 0.87 18.42 3.48
CA LEU A 112 0.57 18.71 4.87
C LEU A 112 1.20 17.63 5.75
N ARG A 113 1.82 18.03 6.86
CA ARG A 113 2.36 17.10 7.84
C ARG A 113 1.67 17.32 9.19
N ASN A 114 0.77 16.40 9.54
CA ASN A 114 -0.07 16.37 10.74
C ASN A 114 -0.05 14.99 11.43
#